data_AF-A0A259F6B4-F1
#
_entry.id   AF-A0A259F6B4-F1
#
_cell.length_a   1.000
_cell.length_b   1.000
_cell.length_c   1.000
_cell.angle_alpha   90.00
_cell.angle_beta   90.00
_cell.angle_gamma   90.00
#
_symmetry.space_group_name_H-M   'P 1'
#
loop_
_entity.id
_entity.type
_entity.pdbx_description
1 polymer ?
#
loop_
_entity_poly.entity_id
_entity_poly.type
_entity_poly.pdbx_seq_one_letter_code
_entity_poly.pdbx_strand_id
1 'polypeptide(L)' 'MNARPVNFAVDDLAAGIRFYSAMFASAPSVLKPDCAKWTLDAPRVSFTLFMSDARRRKTHAA' A
#
# COMPACT_ATOMS: atom_id res chain seq x y z
N MET A 1 -4.75 -13.67 17.95
CA MET A 1 -5.43 -12.88 16.90
C MET A 1 -4.58 -12.95 15.63
N ASN A 2 -5.12 -13.47 14.54
CA ASN A 2 -4.39 -13.65 13.29
C ASN A 2 -4.48 -12.34 12.49
N ALA A 3 -3.55 -11.42 12.71
CA ALA A 3 -3.50 -10.17 11.94
C ALA A 3 -3.20 -10.51 10.48
N ARG A 4 -4.21 -10.41 9.61
CA ARG A 4 -4.04 -10.59 8.18
C ARG A 4 -3.38 -9.34 7.60
N PRO A 5 -2.18 -9.43 6.99
CA PRO A 5 -1.60 -8.28 6.31
C PRO A 5 -2.52 -7.87 5.16
N VAL A 6 -2.85 -6.57 5.11
CA VAL A 6 -3.70 -6.02 4.05
C VAL A 6 -2.80 -5.48 2.95
N ASN A 7 -3.08 -5.87 1.71
CA ASN A 7 -2.33 -5.41 0.55
C ASN A 7 -3.26 -4.66 -0.40
N PHE A 8 -2.81 -3.51 -0.90
CA PHE A 8 -3.56 -2.68 -1.85
C PHE A 8 -2.78 -2.47 -3.15
N ALA A 9 -3.46 -2.70 -4.27
CA ALA A 9 -2.93 -2.39 -5.60
C ALA A 9 -3.24 -0.94 -5.96
N VAL A 10 -2.22 -0.15 -6.26
CA VAL A 10 -2.35 1.27 -6.63
C VAL A 10 -1.74 1.52 -8.00
N ASP A 11 -2.35 2.41 -8.79
CA ASP A 11 -1.82 2.76 -10.10
C ASP A 11 -0.62 3.72 -10.00
N ASP A 12 -0.53 4.49 -8.90
CA ASP A 12 0.60 5.36 -8.57
C ASP A 12 1.05 5.14 -7.12
N LEU A 13 2.22 4.52 -6.96
CA LEU A 13 2.82 4.26 -5.66
C LEU A 13 3.30 5.54 -4.97
N ALA A 14 3.83 6.50 -5.71
CA ALA A 14 4.35 7.75 -5.13
C ALA A 14 3.22 8.60 -4.55
N ALA A 15 2.07 8.67 -5.24
CA ALA A 15 0.87 9.29 -4.73
C ALA A 15 0.34 8.58 -3.48
N GLY A 16 0.31 7.24 -3.50
CA GLY A 16 -0.07 6.43 -2.33
C GLY A 16 0.82 6.70 -1.12
N ILE A 17 2.15 6.67 -1.30
CA ILE A 17 3.12 6.96 -0.22
C ILE A 17 2.88 8.34 0.36
N ARG A 18 2.76 9.38 -0.48
CA ARG A 18 2.49 10.76 -0.04
C ARG A 18 1.23 10.84 0.83
N PHE A 19 0.15 10.23 0.37
CA PHE A 19 -1.13 10.23 1.06
C PHE A 19 -1.07 9.50 2.41
N TYR A 20 -0.62 8.24 2.42
CA TYR A 20 -0.58 7.44 3.65
C TYR A 20 0.46 7.94 4.64
N SER A 21 1.61 8.45 4.18
CA SER A 21 2.58 9.09 5.07
C SER A 21 2.05 10.37 5.72
N ALA A 22 1.23 11.15 5.01
CA ALA A 22 0.58 12.32 5.60
C ALA A 22 -0.51 11.91 6.60
N MET A 23 -1.33 10.92 6.25
CA MET A 23 -2.44 10.43 7.10
C MET A 23 -1.95 9.83 8.42
N PHE A 24 -0.91 9.01 8.37
CA PHE A 24 -0.35 8.34 9.56
C PHE A 24 0.82 9.10 10.19
N ALA A 25 1.19 10.26 9.66
CA ALA A 25 2.38 11.03 10.04
C ALA A 25 3.65 10.15 10.16
N SER A 26 3.76 9.13 9.28
CA SER A 26 4.75 8.07 9.40
C SER A 26 5.27 7.63 8.04
N ALA A 27 6.59 7.46 7.94
CA ALA A 27 7.24 6.97 6.73
C ALA A 27 7.05 5.45 6.59
N PRO A 28 7.05 4.92 5.35
CA PRO A 28 7.05 3.48 5.14
C PRO A 28 8.28 2.84 5.77
N SER A 29 8.09 1.76 6.52
CA SER A 29 9.17 0.96 7.10
C SER A 29 9.96 0.20 6.03
N VAL A 30 9.35 -0.10 4.89
CA VAL A 30 10.03 -0.64 3.70
C VAL A 30 9.57 0.15 2.49
N LEU A 31 10.51 0.68 1.72
CA LEU A 31 10.25 1.37 0.46
C LEU A 31 11.04 0.70 -0.65
N LYS A 32 10.35 0.26 -1.70
CA LYS A 32 10.90 -0.28 -2.94
C LYS A 32 10.27 0.47 -4.14
N PRO A 33 10.86 0.38 -5.34
CA PRO A 33 10.33 1.06 -6.53
C PRO A 33 8.90 0.67 -6.90
N ASP A 34 8.49 -0.54 -6.50
CA ASP A 34 7.24 -1.21 -6.87
C ASP A 34 6.33 -1.51 -5.68
N CYS A 35 6.82 -1.34 -4.45
CA CYS A 35 6.01 -1.51 -3.25
C CYS A 35 6.49 -0.67 -2.06
N ALA A 36 5.55 -0.36 -1.16
CA ALA A 36 5.82 0.32 0.10
C ALA A 36 5.06 -0.37 1.24
N LYS A 37 5.70 -0.56 2.39
CA LYS A 37 5.10 -1.21 3.56
C LYS A 37 5.19 -0.31 4.78
N TRP A 38 4.11 -0.26 5.54
CA TRP A 38 4.07 0.38 6.86
C TRP A 38 3.88 -0.67 7.94
N THR A 39 4.57 -0.46 9.06
CA THR A 39 4.33 -1.16 10.31
C THR A 39 4.17 -0.10 11.38
N LEU A 40 2.92 0.07 11.83
CA LEU A 40 2.57 0.97 12.92
C LEU A 40 2.48 0.14 14.21
N ASP A 41 3.04 0.65 15.30
CA ASP A 41 3.04 -0.04 16.60
C ASP A 41 1.76 0.19 17.41
N ALA A 42 1.17 1.38 17.28
CA ALA A 42 -0.07 1.77 17.95
C ALA A 42 -0.95 2.59 16.99
N PRO A 43 -2.00 1.99 16.38
CA PRO A 43 -2.43 0.59 16.46
C PRO A 43 -1.49 -0.36 15.72
N ARG A 44 -1.41 -1.63 16.16
CA ARG A 44 -0.54 -2.66 15.56
C ARG A 44 -1.10 -3.12 14.20
N VAL A 45 -0.89 -2.29 13.18
CA VAL A 45 -1.37 -2.50 11.81
C VAL A 45 -0.16 -2.57 10.88
N SER A 46 -0.17 -3.56 10.00
CA SER A 46 0.79 -3.68 8.92
C SER A 46 0.07 -3.80 7.59
N PHE A 47 0.41 -2.92 6.65
CA PHE A 47 -0.16 -2.92 5.31
C PHE A 47 0.90 -2.64 4.25
N THR A 48 0.65 -3.13 3.04
CA THR A 48 1.55 -3.01 1.89
C THR A 48 0.81 -2.40 0.71
N LEU A 49 1.38 -1.37 0.11
CA LEU A 49 0.98 -0.85 -1.19
C LEU A 49 1.90 -1.47 -2.25
N PHE A 50 1.34 -1.87 -3.37
CA PHE A 50 2.10 -2.37 -4.52
C PHE A 50 1.52 -1.76 -5.79
N MET A 51 2.38 -1.50 -6.78
CA MET A 51 1.91 -1.03 -8.08
C MET A 51 1.02 -2.11 -8.72
N SER A 52 -0.19 -1.76 -9.13
CA SER A 52 -0.95 -2.62 -10.05
C SER A 52 -0.18 -2.69 -11.35
N ASP A 53 0.09 -3.91 -11.83
CA ASP A 53 0.43 -4.07 -13.22
C ASP A 53 -0.78 -3.61 -14.04
N ALA A 54 -0.67 -2.41 -14.63
CA ALA A 54 -1.70 -1.79 -15.45
C ALA A 54 -2.14 -2.69 -16.62
N ARG A 55 -1.40 -3.77 -16.93
CA ARG A 55 -1.77 -4.80 -17.89
C ARG A 55 -3.00 -5.63 -17.49
N ARG A 56 -3.51 -5.54 -16.25
CA ARG A 56 -4.62 -6.41 -15.76
C ARG A 56 -5.96 -5.73 -15.43
N ARG A 57 -6.17 -4.45 -15.76
CA ARG A 57 -7.46 -3.73 -15.54
C ARG A 57 -8.21 -3.36 -16.84
N LYS A 58 -8.29 -4.29 -17.80
CA LYS A 58 -9.32 -4.27 -18.86
C LYS A 58 -10.11 -5.58 -18.84
N THR A 59 -10.95 -5.78 -17.83
CA THR A 59 -12.02 -6.80 -17.74
C THR A 59 -12.64 -6.62 -16.35
N HIS A 60 -13.91 -6.28 -16.16
CA HIS A 60 -15.12 -6.83 -16.75
C HIS A 60 -16.20 -5.72 -16.77
N ALA A 61 -16.51 -5.20 -17.95
CA ALA A 61 -17.75 -4.48 -18.23
C ALA A 61 -18.28 -5.09 -19.53
N ALA A 62 -19.12 -6.10 -19.37
CA ALA A 62 -19.98 -6.71 -20.37
C ALA A 62 -21.20 -7.23 -19.62
#